data_AF-A0A7S4SJU0-F1
#
_entry.id   AF-A0A7S4SJU0-F1
#
_cell.length_a   1.000
_cell.length_b   1.000
_cell.length_c   1.000
_cell.angle_alpha   90.00
_cell.angle_beta   90.00
_cell.angle_gamma   90.00
#
_symmetry.space_group_name_H-M   'P 1'
#
loop_
_entity.id
_entity.type
_entity.pdbx_description
1 polymer ?
#
loop_
_entity_poly.entity_id
_entity_poly.type
_entity_poly.pdbx_seq_one_letter_code
_entity_poly.pdbx_strand_id
1 'polypeptide(L)'
;ATSTAEEFYADFTGWSNGVERSMDQMVGAVSRKLCDSVAFVWPANCSTMECPHPYTLYDESQDRYCATSKCNATVDLHACCGERPLCSTLACPADYDNRLNATRTLCLGTVCKL
;
A
#
# COMPACT_ATOMS: atom_id res chain seq x y z
N ALA A 1 -7.69 -28.70 22.22
CA ALA A 1 -8.92 -27.90 22.14
C ALA A 1 -8.52 -26.49 21.71
N THR A 2 -8.89 -26.15 20.48
CA THR A 2 -8.96 -24.83 19.83
C THR A 2 -8.52 -23.60 20.64
N SER A 3 -7.38 -23.01 20.28
CA SER A 3 -7.18 -21.56 20.39
C SER A 3 -7.51 -20.96 19.02
N THR A 4 -8.52 -20.09 18.99
CA THR A 4 -9.06 -19.45 17.79
C THR A 4 -8.11 -18.36 17.29
N ALA A 5 -8.15 -18.10 15.98
CA ALA A 5 -7.28 -17.16 15.25
C ALA A 5 -7.44 -15.67 15.64
N GLU A 6 -8.08 -15.37 16.78
CA GLU A 6 -8.34 -14.01 17.25
C GLU A 6 -7.24 -13.47 18.18
N GLU A 7 -6.38 -14.32 18.74
CA GLU A 7 -5.33 -13.88 19.68
C GLU A 7 -4.08 -13.28 19.00
N PHE A 8 -3.91 -13.46 17.68
CA PHE A 8 -2.71 -12.96 16.98
C PHE A 8 -2.84 -11.50 16.48
N TYR A 9 -4.06 -10.95 16.45
CA TYR A 9 -4.31 -9.59 15.94
C TYR A 9 -4.14 -8.48 16.99
N ALA A 10 -3.99 -8.84 18.27
CA ALA A 10 -4.00 -7.88 19.37
C ALA A 10 -2.63 -7.34 19.79
N ASP A 11 -1.51 -7.84 19.25
CA ASP A 11 -0.16 -7.40 19.68
C ASP A 11 0.45 -6.29 18.80
N PHE A 12 -0.16 -6.01 17.63
CA PHE A 12 0.32 -4.94 16.73
C PHE A 12 -0.40 -3.61 16.91
N THR A 13 -1.54 -3.55 17.62
CA THR A 13 -2.30 -2.30 17.81
C THR A 13 -1.80 -1.45 18.97
N GLY A 14 -0.78 -1.90 19.72
CA GLY A 14 -0.22 -1.22 20.88
C GLY A 14 0.91 -0.21 20.59
N TRP A 15 1.44 -0.13 19.37
CA TRP A 15 2.61 0.74 19.08
C TRP A 15 2.21 2.11 18.52
N SER A 16 1.16 2.74 19.05
CA SER A 16 0.67 4.05 18.58
C SER A 16 0.91 5.21 19.54
N ASN A 17 1.75 5.06 20.58
CA ASN A 17 2.04 6.16 21.50
C ASN A 17 3.53 6.44 21.63
N GLY A 18 4.02 7.26 20.69
CA GLY A 18 5.11 8.20 20.89
C GLY A 18 6.53 7.62 20.89
N VAL A 19 7.20 7.69 19.73
CA VAL A 19 8.56 8.24 19.58
C VAL A 19 8.71 8.67 18.12
N GLU A 20 8.54 9.97 17.85
CA GLU A 20 9.14 10.56 16.66
C GLU A 20 10.66 10.58 16.87
N ARG A 21 11.39 10.08 15.86
CA ARG A 21 12.85 10.01 15.69
C ARG A 21 13.49 8.67 16.12
N SER A 22 14.11 8.00 15.14
CA SER A 22 15.09 6.91 15.26
C SER A 22 14.56 5.47 15.41
N MET A 23 13.62 5.04 14.56
CA MET A 23 13.19 3.63 14.47
C MET A 23 14.10 2.77 13.56
N ASP A 24 14.84 3.37 12.61
CA ASP A 24 15.62 2.62 11.61
C ASP A 24 16.87 1.91 12.15
N GLN A 25 17.47 2.40 13.25
CA GLN A 25 18.78 1.90 13.70
C GLN A 25 18.72 0.77 14.74
N MET A 26 17.62 0.60 15.47
CA MET A 26 17.54 -0.42 16.53
C MET A 26 16.74 -1.68 16.14
N VAL A 27 15.79 -1.59 15.22
CA VAL A 27 15.05 -2.77 14.71
C VAL A 27 15.93 -3.62 13.78
N GLY A 28 16.91 -3.02 13.08
CA GLY A 28 17.69 -3.72 12.07
C GLY A 28 18.60 -4.84 12.60
N ALA A 29 19.22 -4.70 13.78
CA ALA A 29 20.19 -5.69 14.27
C ALA A 29 19.56 -6.83 15.07
N VAL A 30 18.51 -6.54 15.85
CA VAL A 30 17.84 -7.51 16.72
C VAL A 30 16.83 -8.36 15.95
N SER A 31 16.07 -7.76 15.01
CA SER A 31 15.12 -8.52 14.16
C SER A 31 15.82 -9.47 13.18
N ARG A 32 17.02 -9.14 12.67
CA ARG A 32 17.76 -10.06 11.79
C ARG A 32 18.15 -11.36 12.48
N LYS A 33 18.62 -11.30 13.73
CA LYS A 33 19.02 -12.50 14.50
C LYS A 33 17.87 -13.44 14.85
N LEU A 34 16.63 -12.93 14.94
CA LEU A 34 15.44 -13.75 15.21
C LEU A 34 14.79 -14.27 13.91
N CYS A 35 14.93 -13.54 12.79
CA CYS A 35 14.44 -13.96 11.46
C CYS A 35 15.22 -15.13 10.83
N ASP A 36 16.45 -15.41 11.26
CA ASP A 36 17.22 -16.54 10.76
C ASP A 36 16.82 -17.88 11.43
N SER A 37 16.18 -17.81 12.60
CA SER A 37 15.81 -18.99 13.42
C SER A 37 14.35 -19.43 13.30
N VAL A 38 13.48 -18.54 12.80
CA VAL A 38 12.09 -18.83 12.46
C VAL A 38 11.94 -18.42 11.00
N ALA A 39 11.30 -19.20 10.14
CA ALA A 39 11.13 -18.88 8.72
C ALA A 39 10.20 -17.67 8.50
N PHE A 40 10.58 -16.51 9.04
CA PHE A 40 9.88 -15.25 8.96
C PHE A 40 10.30 -14.58 7.67
N VAL A 41 9.46 -14.76 6.68
CA VAL A 41 9.64 -14.22 5.35
C VAL A 41 9.11 -12.78 5.34
N TRP A 42 10.00 -11.81 5.14
CA TRP A 42 9.61 -10.40 5.08
C TRP A 42 8.68 -10.16 3.88
N PRO A 43 7.58 -9.41 4.06
CA PRO A 43 6.68 -9.10 2.97
C PRO A 43 7.37 -8.20 1.93
N ALA A 44 7.03 -8.40 0.66
CA ALA A 44 7.51 -7.57 -0.43
C ALA A 44 6.86 -6.19 -0.38
N ASN A 45 7.58 -5.20 -0.87
CA ASN A 45 7.08 -3.85 -0.99
C ASN A 45 6.13 -3.72 -2.20
N CYS A 46 5.03 -3.00 -2.07
CA CYS A 46 4.06 -2.81 -3.15
C CYS A 46 4.67 -2.15 -4.39
N SER A 47 5.73 -1.34 -4.25
CA SER A 47 6.47 -0.76 -5.38
C SER A 47 7.07 -1.78 -6.36
N THR A 48 7.16 -3.07 -5.98
CA THR A 48 7.68 -4.14 -6.83
C THR A 48 6.62 -4.81 -7.72
N MET A 49 5.35 -4.47 -7.53
CA MET A 49 4.22 -5.03 -8.28
C MET A 49 3.81 -4.12 -9.44
N GLU A 50 3.31 -4.74 -10.51
CA GLU A 50 2.57 -4.04 -11.56
C GLU A 50 1.07 -4.25 -11.40
N CYS A 51 0.31 -3.15 -11.37
CA CYS A 51 -1.14 -3.18 -11.19
C CYS A 51 -1.85 -3.43 -12.52
N PRO A 52 -2.85 -4.33 -12.58
CA PRO A 52 -3.64 -4.54 -13.79
C PRO A 52 -4.51 -3.33 -14.11
N HIS A 53 -4.82 -3.08 -15.38
CA HIS A 53 -5.77 -2.04 -15.76
C HIS A 53 -7.19 -2.35 -15.21
N PRO A 54 -7.96 -1.36 -14.71
CA PRO A 54 -7.73 0.09 -14.67
C PRO A 54 -7.06 0.61 -13.38
N TYR A 55 -6.31 -0.23 -12.66
CA TYR A 55 -5.66 0.13 -11.40
C TYR A 55 -4.27 0.73 -11.62
N THR A 56 -3.77 1.40 -10.60
CA THR A 56 -2.39 1.89 -10.50
C THR A 56 -1.91 1.79 -9.06
N LEU A 57 -0.59 1.84 -8.85
CA LEU A 57 -0.03 1.83 -7.51
C LEU A 57 -0.48 3.08 -6.73
N TYR A 58 -0.67 2.92 -5.42
CA TYR A 58 -0.81 4.08 -4.53
C TYR A 58 0.49 4.92 -4.53
N ASP A 59 0.34 6.23 -4.29
CA ASP A 59 1.48 7.17 -4.22
C ASP A 59 2.48 6.72 -3.13
N GLU A 60 1.97 6.21 -2.01
CA GLU A 60 2.70 5.64 -0.88
C GLU A 60 3.02 4.14 -1.04
N SER A 61 3.10 3.63 -2.27
CA SER A 61 3.43 2.21 -2.52
C SER A 61 4.75 1.75 -1.89
N GLN A 62 5.69 2.68 -1.65
CA GLN A 62 6.96 2.41 -0.95
C GLN A 62 6.79 2.17 0.55
N ASP A 63 5.68 2.60 1.15
CA ASP A 63 5.37 2.40 2.57
C ASP A 63 4.31 1.30 2.78
N ARG A 64 3.90 0.64 1.69
CA ARG A 64 2.91 -0.44 1.69
C ARG A 64 3.58 -1.78 1.37
N TYR A 65 3.03 -2.83 1.97
CA TYR A 65 3.57 -4.18 1.87
C TYR A 65 2.51 -5.18 1.40
N CYS A 66 2.96 -6.17 0.65
CA CYS A 66 2.18 -7.31 0.19
C CYS A 66 1.99 -8.33 1.31
N ALA A 67 1.04 -9.25 1.17
CA ALA A 67 0.76 -10.27 2.16
C ALA A 67 1.93 -11.24 2.39
N THR A 68 2.81 -11.39 1.39
CA THR A 68 3.97 -12.29 1.44
C THR A 68 5.21 -11.64 0.82
N SER A 69 6.37 -12.33 0.82
CA SER A 69 7.59 -11.87 0.13
C SER A 69 7.47 -11.74 -1.39
N LYS A 70 6.34 -12.12 -1.97
CA LYS A 70 6.06 -11.88 -3.38
C LYS A 70 4.65 -11.33 -3.51
N CYS A 71 4.55 -10.16 -4.13
CA CYS A 71 3.27 -9.55 -4.41
C CYS A 71 2.50 -10.38 -5.46
N ASN A 72 1.22 -10.63 -5.20
CA ASN A 72 0.30 -11.32 -6.08
C ASN A 72 -0.90 -10.43 -6.40
N ALA A 73 -1.13 -10.13 -7.68
CA ALA A 73 -2.13 -9.16 -8.10
C ALA A 73 -3.56 -9.57 -7.75
N THR A 74 -3.83 -10.84 -7.46
CA THR A 74 -5.15 -11.31 -7.03
C THR A 74 -5.38 -11.10 -5.54
N VAL A 75 -4.31 -11.11 -4.74
CA VAL A 75 -4.38 -11.04 -3.27
C VAL A 75 -4.11 -9.61 -2.79
N ASP A 76 -3.09 -8.98 -3.35
CA ASP A 76 -2.57 -7.68 -2.92
C ASP A 76 -3.19 -6.51 -3.70
N LEU A 77 -4.16 -6.76 -4.59
CA LEU A 77 -4.71 -5.73 -5.48
C LEU A 77 -5.14 -4.48 -4.71
N HIS A 78 -6.03 -4.64 -3.72
CA HIS A 78 -6.58 -3.52 -2.99
C HIS A 78 -5.63 -2.99 -1.90
N ALA A 79 -4.60 -3.76 -1.53
CA ALA A 79 -3.57 -3.33 -0.60
C ALA A 79 -2.56 -2.40 -1.29
N CYS A 80 -2.13 -2.75 -2.50
CA CYS A 80 -1.08 -2.06 -3.24
C CYS A 80 -1.57 -1.12 -4.33
N CYS A 81 -2.74 -1.41 -4.91
CA CYS A 81 -3.28 -0.70 -6.06
C CYS A 81 -4.62 -0.03 -5.73
N GLY A 82 -4.82 1.16 -6.28
CA GLY A 82 -6.11 1.84 -6.29
C GLY A 82 -6.66 1.93 -7.71
N GLU A 83 -7.98 1.93 -7.82
CA GLU A 83 -8.65 2.14 -9.11
C GLU A 83 -8.39 3.58 -9.58
N ARG A 84 -8.10 3.75 -10.87
CA ARG A 84 -7.86 5.08 -11.43
C ARG A 84 -9.21 5.78 -11.67
N PRO A 85 -9.44 6.97 -11.10
CA PRO A 85 -10.62 7.76 -11.41
C PRO A 85 -10.58 8.29 -12.85
N LEU A 86 -11.76 8.60 -13.40
CA LEU A 86 -11.88 9.30 -14.68
C LEU A 86 -11.52 10.77 -14.52
N CYS A 87 -10.86 11.36 -15.52
CA CYS A 87 -10.54 12.77 -15.55
C CYS A 87 -11.77 13.67 -15.39
N SER A 88 -12.94 13.21 -15.86
CA SER A 88 -14.20 13.95 -15.69
C SER A 88 -14.62 14.16 -14.23
N THR A 89 -14.04 13.42 -13.29
CA THR A 89 -14.30 13.60 -11.84
C THR A 89 -13.49 14.74 -11.23
N LEU A 90 -12.47 15.25 -11.93
CA LEU A 90 -11.66 16.38 -11.47
C LEU A 90 -12.43 17.69 -11.65
N ALA A 91 -12.62 18.42 -10.56
CA ALA A 91 -13.14 19.78 -10.61
C ALA A 91 -12.03 20.72 -11.10
N CYS A 92 -12.28 21.40 -12.21
CA CYS A 92 -11.36 22.37 -12.77
C CYS A 92 -11.52 23.75 -12.07
N PRO A 93 -10.45 24.57 -11.98
CA PRO A 93 -10.54 25.94 -11.50
C PRO A 93 -11.44 26.81 -12.38
N ALA A 94 -11.76 28.02 -11.91
CA ALA A 94 -12.44 29.01 -12.75
C ALA A 94 -11.67 29.23 -14.06
N ASP A 95 -12.41 29.38 -15.16
CA ASP A 95 -11.91 29.51 -16.55
C ASP A 95 -11.35 28.24 -17.20
N TYR A 96 -11.38 27.09 -16.52
CA TYR A 96 -11.01 25.79 -17.07
C TYR A 96 -12.21 24.84 -17.10
N ASP A 97 -12.29 24.03 -18.14
CA ASP A 97 -13.28 22.95 -18.25
C ASP A 97 -12.57 21.62 -18.55
N ASN A 98 -13.26 20.53 -18.28
CA ASN A 98 -12.83 19.20 -18.62
C ASN A 98 -12.53 19.09 -20.11
N ARG A 99 -11.39 18.47 -20.43
CA ARG A 99 -11.02 18.20 -21.83
C ARG A 99 -12.06 17.29 -22.48
N LEU A 100 -12.23 17.42 -23.81
CA LEU A 100 -13.00 16.46 -24.60
C LEU A 100 -12.55 15.02 -24.29
N ASN A 101 -13.52 14.13 -24.06
CA ASN A 101 -13.33 12.73 -23.64
C ASN A 101 -12.78 12.52 -22.22
N ALA A 102 -12.89 13.49 -21.31
CA ALA A 102 -12.55 13.30 -19.89
C ALA A 102 -13.31 12.13 -19.23
N THR A 103 -14.51 11.79 -19.73
CA THR A 103 -15.32 10.65 -19.28
C THR A 103 -14.79 9.28 -19.71
N ARG A 104 -13.78 9.23 -20.58
CA ARG A 104 -13.13 7.99 -21.07
C ARG A 104 -11.63 7.98 -20.81
N THR A 105 -11.11 9.01 -20.14
CA THR A 105 -9.69 9.18 -19.85
C THR A 105 -9.48 8.95 -18.38
N LEU A 106 -8.57 8.04 -18.02
CA LEU A 106 -8.24 7.75 -16.62
C LEU A 106 -7.08 8.65 -16.15
N CYS A 107 -7.16 9.12 -14.92
CA CYS A 107 -6.08 9.88 -14.27
C CYS A 107 -4.83 9.01 -14.09
N LEU A 108 -3.63 9.58 -14.02
CA LEU A 108 -2.40 8.79 -13.94
C LEU A 108 -2.28 8.02 -12.62
N GLY A 109 -2.66 8.66 -11.52
CA GLY A 109 -2.69 8.08 -10.17
C GLY A 109 -4.09 7.68 -9.73
N THR A 110 -4.18 7.25 -8.47
CA THR A 110 -5.44 6.96 -7.77
C THR A 110 -6.23 8.23 -7.44
N VAL A 111 -5.58 9.39 -7.49
CA VAL A 111 -6.18 10.71 -7.32
C VAL A 111 -5.86 11.57 -8.54
N CYS A 112 -6.89 12.18 -9.13
CA CYS A 112 -6.71 13.17 -10.18
C CYS A 112 -6.12 14.46 -9.59
N LYS A 113 -5.05 14.98 -10.21
CA LYS A 113 -4.41 16.24 -9.85
C LYS A 113 -4.37 17.13 -11.11
N LEU A 114 -4.47 18.45 -10.91
CA LEU A 114 -4.35 19.46 -11.97
C LEU A 114 -2.90 19.60 -12.44
#